data_AF-A0A1M4TYT2-F1
#
_entry.id   AF-A0A1M4TYT2-F1
#
_cell.length_a   1.000
_cell.length_b   1.000
_cell.length_c   1.000
_cell.angle_alpha   90.00
_cell.angle_beta   90.00
_cell.angle_gamma   90.00
#
_symmetry.space_group_name_H-M   'P 1'
#
loop_
_entity.id
_entity.type
_entity.pdbx_description
1 polymer ?
#
loop_
_entity_poly.entity_id
_entity_poly.type
_entity_poly.pdbx_seq_one_letter_code
_entity_poly.pdbx_strand_id
1 'polypeptide(L)'
;MERDDTRVLTAEYALGLLAEDERRAMARRLGDDPALQAELAFWQERFAGLMPGEEVTPPAHVLTGIRAELFGEERRSLLQDILHPTNRGAVIAIGAAKVALIAAVLWLLAGR
;
A
#
# COMPACT_ATOMS: atom_id res chain seq x y z
N MET A 1 -35.44 10.26 -21.40
CA MET A 1 -34.30 11.11 -21.78
C MET A 1 -33.24 11.09 -20.69
N GLU A 2 -33.57 11.46 -19.44
CA GLU A 2 -32.62 11.55 -18.29
C GLU A 2 -31.80 10.28 -17.95
N ARG A 3 -32.33 9.07 -18.19
CA ARG A 3 -31.56 7.82 -18.00
C ARG A 3 -30.46 7.61 -19.03
N ASP A 4 -30.71 7.95 -20.30
CA ASP A 4 -29.70 7.79 -21.35
C ASP A 4 -28.57 8.81 -21.15
N ASP A 5 -28.92 10.05 -20.76
CA ASP A 5 -27.93 11.07 -20.41
C ASP A 5 -27.06 10.61 -19.21
N THR A 6 -27.68 9.98 -18.20
CA THR A 6 -26.94 9.42 -17.06
C THR A 6 -25.99 8.29 -17.48
N ARG A 7 -26.41 7.43 -18.41
CA ARG A 7 -25.56 6.35 -18.95
C ARG A 7 -24.36 6.90 -19.70
N VAL A 8 -24.57 7.89 -20.57
CA VAL A 8 -23.50 8.54 -21.33
C VAL A 8 -22.50 9.20 -20.38
N LEU A 9 -22.97 9.98 -19.41
CA LEU A 9 -22.10 10.62 -18.40
C LEU A 9 -21.31 9.61 -17.57
N THR A 10 -21.90 8.44 -17.29
CA THR A 10 -21.21 7.36 -16.54
C THR A 10 -20.11 6.73 -17.40
N ALA A 11 -20.34 6.55 -18.70
CA ALA A 11 -19.32 6.10 -19.63
C ALA A 11 -18.18 7.11 -19.80
N GLU A 12 -18.50 8.40 -19.89
CA GLU A 12 -17.51 9.49 -19.93
C GLU A 12 -16.70 9.56 -18.64
N TYR A 13 -17.35 9.38 -17.48
CA TYR A 13 -16.66 9.27 -16.20
C TYR A 13 -15.70 8.09 -16.17
N ALA A 14 -16.13 6.92 -16.66
CA ALA A 14 -15.30 5.71 -16.72
C ALA A 14 -14.04 5.89 -17.60
N LEU A 15 -14.14 6.68 -18.67
CA LEU A 15 -13.02 7.03 -19.55
C LEU A 15 -12.19 8.23 -19.06
N GLY A 16 -12.62 8.90 -17.97
CA GLY A 16 -11.96 10.09 -17.46
C GLY A 16 -12.13 11.33 -18.35
N LEU A 17 -13.23 11.43 -19.10
CA LEU A 17 -13.50 12.51 -20.06
C LEU A 17 -14.27 13.70 -19.47
N LEU A 18 -14.85 13.54 -18.28
CA LEU A 18 -15.61 14.60 -17.62
C LEU A 18 -14.72 15.75 -17.15
N ALA A 19 -15.28 16.97 -17.17
CA ALA A 19 -14.65 18.11 -16.53
C ALA A 19 -14.51 17.88 -15.01
N GLU A 20 -13.57 18.58 -14.38
CA GLU A 20 -13.20 18.35 -12.98
C GLU A 20 -14.37 18.54 -11.99
N ASP A 21 -15.27 19.49 -12.25
CA ASP A 21 -16.48 19.73 -11.47
C ASP A 21 -17.52 18.61 -11.66
N GLU A 22 -17.75 18.18 -12.89
CA GLU A 22 -18.65 17.07 -13.23
C GLU A 22 -18.15 15.74 -12.66
N ARG A 23 -16.84 15.47 -12.77
CA ARG A 23 -16.19 14.31 -12.18
C ARG A 23 -16.40 14.26 -10.66
N ARG A 24 -16.23 15.39 -9.97
CA ARG A 24 -16.52 15.47 -8.52
C ARG A 24 -17.99 15.29 -8.19
N ALA A 25 -18.89 15.80 -9.02
CA ALA A 25 -20.33 15.59 -8.85
C ALA A 25 -20.71 14.12 -9.03
N MET A 26 -20.18 13.46 -10.06
CA MET A 26 -20.36 12.04 -10.29
C MET A 26 -19.79 11.19 -9.15
N ALA A 27 -18.58 11.51 -8.68
CA ALA A 27 -17.95 10.80 -7.56
C ALA A 27 -18.79 10.87 -6.26
N ARG A 28 -19.42 12.01 -5.97
CA ARG A 28 -20.36 12.13 -4.85
C ARG A 28 -21.60 11.26 -5.04
N ARG A 29 -22.21 11.28 -6.22
CA ARG A 29 -23.40 10.48 -6.54
C ARG A 29 -23.13 8.98 -6.43
N LEU A 30 -21.97 8.54 -6.92
CA LEU A 30 -21.52 7.16 -6.82
C LEU A 30 -21.40 6.65 -5.37
N GLY A 31 -21.20 7.54 -4.39
CA GLY A 31 -21.15 7.16 -2.98
C GLY A 31 -22.45 6.56 -2.45
N ASP A 32 -23.60 7.01 -2.98
CA ASP A 32 -24.91 6.74 -2.41
C ASP A 32 -25.88 6.02 -3.39
N ASP A 33 -25.49 5.80 -4.65
CA ASP A 33 -26.33 5.21 -5.70
C ASP A 33 -25.77 3.86 -6.22
N PRO A 34 -26.28 2.71 -5.72
CA PRO A 34 -25.86 1.39 -6.18
C PRO A 34 -26.16 1.10 -7.65
N ALA A 35 -27.21 1.70 -8.24
CA ALA A 35 -27.53 1.48 -9.64
C ALA A 35 -26.50 2.19 -10.54
N LEU A 36 -26.05 3.37 -10.13
CA LEU A 36 -24.98 4.11 -10.79
C LEU A 36 -23.63 3.39 -10.67
N GLN A 37 -23.34 2.79 -9.51
CA GLN A 37 -22.15 1.95 -9.32
C GLN A 37 -22.17 0.74 -10.28
N ALA A 38 -23.33 0.09 -10.46
CA ALA A 38 -23.47 -1.02 -11.38
C ALA A 38 -23.29 -0.60 -12.85
N GLU A 39 -23.81 0.57 -13.24
CA GLU A 39 -23.59 1.13 -14.58
C GLU A 39 -22.10 1.47 -14.81
N LEU A 40 -21.43 2.04 -13.81
CA LEU A 40 -19.99 2.31 -13.87
C LEU A 40 -19.18 1.02 -14.07
N ALA A 41 -19.48 -0.02 -13.28
CA ALA A 41 -18.83 -1.32 -13.41
C ALA A 41 -19.02 -1.91 -14.82
N PHE A 42 -20.24 -1.84 -15.35
CA PHE A 42 -20.57 -2.30 -16.70
C PHE A 42 -19.73 -1.60 -17.79
N TRP A 43 -19.51 -0.29 -17.67
CA TRP A 43 -18.65 0.45 -18.61
C TRP A 43 -17.17 0.11 -18.42
N GLN A 44 -16.68 0.03 -17.19
CA GLN A 44 -15.30 -0.33 -16.89
C GLN A 44 -14.93 -1.71 -17.43
N GLU A 45 -15.79 -2.72 -17.22
CA GLU A 45 -15.59 -4.07 -17.77
C GLU A 45 -15.57 -4.07 -19.30
N ARG A 46 -16.50 -3.35 -19.92
CA ARG A 46 -16.54 -3.24 -21.39
C ARG A 46 -15.27 -2.59 -21.94
N PHE A 47 -14.78 -1.52 -21.33
CA PHE A 47 -13.57 -0.83 -21.77
C PHE A 47 -12.30 -1.62 -21.50
N ALA A 48 -12.22 -2.34 -20.38
CA ALA A 48 -11.08 -3.21 -20.08
C ALA A 48 -10.86 -4.26 -21.20
N GLY A 49 -11.95 -4.81 -21.75
CA GLY A 49 -11.87 -5.73 -22.89
C GLY A 49 -11.39 -5.11 -24.20
N LEU A 50 -11.45 -3.77 -24.35
CA LEU A 50 -10.97 -3.07 -25.55
C LEU A 50 -9.48 -2.72 -25.50
N MET A 51 -8.84 -2.85 -24.33
CA MET A 51 -7.43 -2.56 -24.14
C MET A 51 -6.62 -3.84 -23.87
N PRO A 52 -6.43 -4.74 -24.87
CA PRO A 52 -5.46 -5.82 -24.78
C PRO A 52 -4.05 -5.26 -24.94
N GLY A 53 -3.63 -4.40 -24.00
CA GLY A 53 -2.28 -3.89 -23.94
C GLY A 53 -1.30 -5.00 -23.53
N GLU A 54 -0.06 -4.89 -24.01
CA GLU A 54 1.04 -5.72 -23.51
C GLU A 54 1.25 -5.46 -22.01
N GLU A 55 1.45 -6.51 -21.23
CA GLU A 55 1.73 -6.38 -19.80
C GLU A 55 3.11 -5.73 -19.60
N VAL A 56 3.12 -4.51 -19.07
CA VAL A 56 4.35 -3.80 -18.74
C VAL A 56 4.70 -4.05 -17.27
N THR A 57 5.83 -4.71 -17.01
CA THR A 57 6.30 -4.92 -15.63
C THR A 57 6.66 -3.58 -14.99
N PRO A 58 5.97 -3.15 -13.91
CA PRO A 58 6.32 -1.91 -13.23
C PRO A 58 7.64 -2.08 -12.44
N PRO A 59 8.39 -0.99 -12.19
CA PRO A 59 9.54 -1.03 -11.30
C PRO A 59 9.17 -1.55 -9.90
N ALA A 60 10.04 -2.36 -9.29
CA ALA A 60 9.76 -3.03 -8.02
C ALA A 60 9.36 -2.09 -6.87
N HIS A 61 9.79 -0.83 -6.90
CA HIS A 61 9.51 0.16 -5.86
C HIS A 61 8.09 0.75 -5.93
N VAL A 62 7.37 0.59 -7.05
CA VAL A 62 6.04 1.22 -7.25
C VAL A 62 5.04 0.70 -6.23
N LEU A 63 4.95 -0.63 -6.08
CA LEU A 63 4.03 -1.24 -5.11
C LEU A 63 4.38 -0.85 -3.66
N THR A 64 5.68 -0.80 -3.34
CA THR A 64 6.15 -0.37 -2.02
C THR A 64 5.79 1.10 -1.73
N GLY A 65 5.92 1.99 -2.72
CA GLY A 65 5.54 3.40 -2.59
C GLY A 65 4.03 3.57 -2.34
N ILE A 66 3.20 2.89 -3.15
CA ILE A 66 1.73 2.91 -3.01
C ILE A 66 1.30 2.44 -1.62
N ARG A 67 1.88 1.34 -1.10
CA ARG A 67 1.55 0.83 0.24
C ARG A 67 1.94 1.81 1.35
N ALA A 68 3.11 2.43 1.24
CA ALA A 68 3.55 3.42 2.21
C ALA A 68 2.64 4.65 2.23
N GLU A 69 2.16 5.12 1.08
CA GLU A 69 1.25 6.27 0.99
C GLU A 69 -0.16 5.97 1.49
N LEU A 70 -0.74 4.83 1.08
CA LEU A 70 -2.13 4.50 1.40
C LEU A 70 -2.31 3.98 2.82
N PHE A 71 -1.38 3.14 3.29
CA PHE A 71 -1.53 2.43 4.57
C PHE A 71 -0.59 2.97 5.64
N GLY A 72 0.31 3.88 5.28
CA GLY A 72 1.34 4.34 6.22
C GLY A 72 2.14 3.17 6.76
N GLU A 73 2.51 2.17 5.93
CA GLU A 73 3.42 1.11 6.36
C GLU A 73 4.70 1.77 6.87
N GLU A 74 4.74 1.98 8.18
CA GLU A 74 5.93 2.39 8.89
C GLU A 74 6.96 1.34 8.52
N ARG A 75 8.02 1.75 7.83
CA ARG A 75 9.30 1.05 7.92
C ARG A 75 9.62 1.02 9.41
N ARG A 76 9.11 0.03 10.14
CA ARG A 76 9.52 -0.20 11.52
C ARG A 76 11.01 -0.39 11.42
N SER A 77 11.72 0.59 11.93
CA SER A 77 13.15 0.48 12.04
C SER A 77 13.40 -0.78 12.84
N LEU A 78 14.16 -1.74 12.31
CA LEU A 78 14.51 -2.96 13.04
C LEU A 78 15.10 -2.61 14.42
N LEU A 79 15.73 -1.43 14.54
CA LEU A 79 16.21 -0.87 15.80
C LEU A 79 15.09 -0.46 16.76
N GLN A 80 13.98 0.09 16.28
CA GLN A 80 12.80 0.42 17.11
C GLN A 80 12.10 -0.84 17.62
N ASP A 81 11.99 -1.89 16.81
CA ASP A 81 11.42 -3.18 17.26
C ASP A 81 12.33 -3.87 18.29
N ILE A 82 13.65 -3.78 18.14
CA ILE A 82 14.61 -4.31 19.13
C ILE A 82 14.58 -3.50 20.44
N LEU A 83 14.43 -2.16 20.39
CA LEU A 83 14.37 -1.31 21.58
C LEU A 83 12.98 -1.28 22.26
N HIS A 84 11.98 -1.96 21.70
CA HIS A 84 10.64 -2.01 22.27
C HIS A 84 10.67 -2.60 23.70
N PRO A 85 9.93 -2.01 24.67
CA PRO A 85 10.03 -2.35 26.09
C PRO A 85 9.83 -3.85 26.41
N THR A 86 9.04 -4.57 25.61
CA THR A 86 8.81 -6.02 25.75
C THR A 86 10.07 -6.85 25.45
N ASN A 87 10.99 -6.36 24.62
CA ASN A 87 12.17 -7.10 24.15
C ASN A 87 13.44 -6.84 24.99
N ARG A 88 13.32 -6.00 26.04
CA ARG A 88 14.46 -5.61 26.91
C ARG A 88 15.15 -6.81 27.55
N GLY A 89 14.41 -7.85 27.93
CA GLY A 89 14.98 -9.07 28.52
C GLY A 89 15.91 -9.82 27.56
N ALA A 90 15.51 -9.95 26.29
CA ALA A 90 16.32 -10.61 25.27
C ALA A 90 17.57 -9.78 24.91
N VAL A 91 17.45 -8.45 24.84
CA VAL A 91 18.58 -7.56 24.57
C VAL A 91 19.62 -7.62 25.68
N ILE A 92 19.19 -7.60 26.95
CA ILE A 92 20.10 -7.73 28.12
C ILE A 92 20.81 -9.09 28.11
N ALA A 93 20.08 -10.17 27.83
CA ALA A 93 20.66 -11.51 27.78
C ALA A 93 21.74 -11.65 26.70
N ILE A 94 21.49 -11.14 25.49
CA ILE A 94 22.48 -11.16 24.39
C ILE A 94 23.71 -10.31 24.75
N GLY A 95 23.49 -9.13 25.34
CA GLY A 95 24.58 -8.28 25.82
C GLY A 95 25.46 -8.98 26.86
N ALA A 96 24.84 -9.59 27.88
CA ALA A 96 25.53 -10.32 28.93
C ALA A 96 26.33 -11.52 28.38
N ALA A 97 25.73 -12.29 27.46
CA ALA A 97 26.41 -13.41 26.81
C ALA A 97 27.65 -12.95 26.02
N LYS A 98 27.57 -11.82 25.28
CA LYS A 98 28.74 -11.26 24.58
C LYS A 98 29.84 -10.82 25.53
N VAL A 99 29.50 -10.17 26.65
CA VAL A 99 30.49 -9.74 27.65
C VAL A 99 31.18 -10.94 28.28
N ALA A 100 30.42 -11.98 28.64
CA ALA A 100 30.97 -13.22 29.20
C ALA A 100 31.92 -13.91 28.21
N LEU A 101 31.57 -13.96 26.93
CA LEU A 101 32.44 -14.53 25.88
C LEU A 101 33.75 -13.75 25.76
N ILE A 102 33.69 -12.41 25.73
CA ILE A 102 34.89 -11.56 25.66
C ILE A 102 35.78 -11.78 26.89
N ALA A 103 35.19 -11.83 28.08
CA ALA A 103 35.92 -12.09 29.32
C ALA A 103 36.60 -13.48 29.30
N ALA A 104 35.91 -14.51 28.81
CA ALA A 104 36.47 -15.86 28.67
C ALA A 104 37.64 -15.90 27.68
N VAL A 105 37.53 -15.21 26.55
CA VAL A 105 38.62 -15.09 25.56
C VAL A 105 39.82 -14.35 26.16
N LEU A 106 39.60 -13.23 26.85
CA LEU A 106 40.67 -12.47 27.51
C LEU A 106 41.36 -13.30 28.60
N TRP A 107 40.58 -14.05 29.39
CA TRP A 107 41.12 -14.94 30.41
C TRP A 107 41.99 -16.04 29.80
N LEU A 108 41.55 -16.63 28.69
CA LEU A 108 42.28 -17.68 27.98
C LEU A 108 43.56 -17.16 27.31
N LEU A 109 43.58 -15.88 26.89
CA LEU A 109 44.76 -15.22 26.34
C LEU A 109 45.75 -14.74 27.43
N ALA A 110 45.25 -14.31 28.59
CA ALA A 110 46.07 -13.84 29.71
C ALA A 110 46.61 -14.99 30.58
N GLY A 111 45.96 -16.16 30.54
CA GLY A 111 46.37 -17.39 31.23
C GLY A 111 47.43 -18.22 30.49
N ARG A 112 48.03 -17.67 29.42
CA ARG A 112 49.12 -18.27 28.64
C ARG A 112 50.40 -17.48 28.84
#